data_AF-A0A7Z0MGD5-F1
#
_entry.id   AF-A0A7Z0MGD5-F1
#
_cell.length_a   1.000
_cell.length_b   1.000
_cell.length_c   1.000
_cell.angle_alpha   90.00
_cell.angle_beta   90.00
_cell.angle_gamma   90.00
#
_symmetry.space_group_name_H-M   'P 1'
#
loop_
_entity.id
_entity.type
_entity.pdbx_description
1 polymer ?
#
loop_
_entity_poly.entity_id
_entity_poly.type
_entity_poly.pdbx_seq_one_letter_code
_entity_poly.pdbx_strand_id
1 'polypeptide(L)'
;MNPSTASHRLVKDLLWNFIVASGLDACCKCGEKMTRNTFSIEHIIPWIDSEDPAGNYFSLGNIAYSHLICNVSDARRNKIYEKKSDAARAWDKKNRVYDPVRRAAQYRRTVK
;
A
#
# COMPACT_ATOMS: atom_id res chain seq x y z
N MET A 1 -19.40 3.01 -14.95
CA MET A 1 -18.46 2.83 -13.81
C MET A 1 -18.54 1.39 -13.36
N ASN A 2 -17.43 0.66 -13.22
CA ASN A 2 -17.52 -0.73 -12.74
C ASN A 2 -17.90 -0.75 -11.24
N PRO A 3 -18.61 -1.78 -10.75
CA PRO A 3 -19.06 -1.85 -9.35
C PRO A 3 -17.92 -1.72 -8.33
N SER A 4 -16.75 -2.29 -8.63
CA SER A 4 -15.56 -2.20 -7.75
C SER A 4 -15.05 -0.76 -7.58
N THR A 5 -15.07 0.04 -8.65
CA THR A 5 -14.67 1.46 -8.63
C THR A 5 -15.67 2.28 -7.83
N ALA A 6 -16.97 2.00 -7.99
CA ALA A 6 -18.01 2.67 -7.21
C ALA A 6 -17.86 2.38 -5.71
N SER A 7 -17.69 1.10 -5.35
CA SER A 7 -17.47 0.67 -3.97
C SER A 7 -16.22 1.30 -3.36
N HIS A 8 -15.09 1.28 -4.06
CA HIS A 8 -13.85 1.91 -3.59
C HIS A 8 -14.02 3.42 -3.34
N ARG A 9 -14.75 4.13 -4.21
CA ARG A 9 -15.03 5.56 -4.01
C ARG A 9 -15.88 5.80 -2.76
N LEU A 10 -16.96 5.05 -2.61
CA LEU A 10 -17.86 5.14 -1.47
C LEU A 10 -17.14 4.86 -0.15
N VAL A 11 -16.37 3.77 -0.08
CA VAL A 11 -15.59 3.41 1.12
C VAL A 11 -14.60 4.51 1.47
N LYS A 12 -13.92 5.10 0.48
CA LYS A 12 -12.98 6.21 0.70
C LYS A 12 -13.69 7.47 1.23
N ASP A 13 -14.90 7.75 0.75
CA ASP A 13 -15.69 8.91 1.20
C ASP A 13 -16.19 8.72 2.63
N LEU A 14 -16.70 7.53 2.95
CA LEU A 14 -17.11 7.16 4.32
C LEU A 14 -15.91 7.26 5.28
N LEU A 15 -14.78 6.66 4.93
CA LEU A 15 -13.57 6.71 5.74
C LEU A 15 -13.11 8.15 5.98
N TRP A 16 -13.09 8.99 4.94
CA TRP A 16 -12.74 10.41 5.09
C TRP A 16 -13.69 11.15 6.03
N ASN A 17 -15.01 10.90 5.91
CA ASN A 17 -16.00 11.48 6.82
C ASN A 17 -15.73 11.09 8.27
N PHE A 18 -15.41 9.82 8.55
CA PHE A 18 -15.04 9.34 9.89
C PHE A 18 -13.76 9.99 10.41
N ILE A 19 -12.74 10.16 9.56
CA ILE A 19 -11.47 10.80 9.94
C ILE A 19 -11.72 12.23 10.42
N VAL A 20 -12.47 13.01 9.64
CA VAL A 20 -12.80 14.40 9.99
C VAL A 20 -13.67 14.47 11.25
N ALA A 21 -14.70 13.63 11.33
CA ALA A 21 -15.59 13.59 12.49
C ALA A 21 -14.85 13.20 13.79
N SER A 22 -13.79 12.40 13.68
CA SER A 22 -12.96 11.97 14.81
C SER A 22 -11.83 12.96 15.16
N GLY A 23 -11.70 14.07 14.41
CA GLY A 23 -10.60 15.03 14.60
C GLY A 23 -9.21 14.49 14.23
N LEU A 24 -9.16 13.46 13.36
CA LEU A 24 -7.92 12.80 12.91
C LEU A 24 -7.45 13.33 11.54
N ASP A 25 -7.88 14.53 11.15
CA ASP A 25 -7.56 15.13 9.85
C ASP A 25 -6.14 15.69 9.78
N ALA A 26 -5.38 15.70 10.89
CA ALA A 26 -3.97 16.02 10.94
C ALA A 26 -3.09 14.81 10.58
N CYS A 27 -2.13 15.00 9.68
CA CYS A 27 -1.19 13.95 9.28
C CYS A 27 -0.29 13.54 10.45
N CYS A 28 -0.20 12.23 10.73
CA CYS A 28 0.63 11.73 11.83
C CYS A 28 2.14 11.92 11.64
N LYS A 29 2.60 12.28 10.44
CA LYS A 29 4.03 12.49 10.12
C LYS A 29 4.43 13.95 10.14
N CYS A 30 3.67 14.83 9.50
CA CYS A 30 4.01 16.25 9.37
C CYS A 30 3.12 17.20 10.19
N GLY A 31 2.03 16.71 10.79
CA GLY A 31 1.08 17.51 11.58
C GLY A 31 0.09 18.35 10.76
N GLU A 32 0.33 18.53 9.46
CA GLU A 32 -0.53 19.34 8.59
C GLU A 32 -1.86 18.65 8.25
N LYS A 33 -2.88 19.45 7.94
CA LYS A 33 -4.19 18.92 7.56
C LYS A 33 -4.15 18.15 6.25
N MET A 34 -4.84 17.01 6.23
CA MET A 34 -5.05 16.18 5.06
C MET A 34 -6.33 16.58 4.33
N THR A 35 -6.52 16.01 3.14
CA THR A 35 -7.77 16.09 2.40
C THR A 35 -8.20 14.69 2.01
N ARG A 36 -9.47 14.55 1.62
CA ARG A 36 -10.02 13.33 1.03
C ARG A 36 -9.15 12.72 -0.07
N ASN A 37 -8.47 13.55 -0.86
CA ASN A 37 -7.67 13.08 -1.99
C ASN A 37 -6.22 12.77 -1.60
N THR A 38 -5.73 13.35 -0.51
CA THR A 38 -4.32 13.27 -0.12
C THR A 38 -4.06 12.34 1.05
N PHE A 39 -5.06 11.88 1.80
CA PHE A 39 -4.84 10.96 2.91
C PHE A 39 -4.51 9.54 2.45
N SER A 40 -3.76 8.82 3.30
CA SER A 40 -3.41 7.40 3.22
C SER A 40 -3.57 6.77 4.61
N ILE A 41 -3.74 5.45 4.64
CA ILE A 41 -3.72 4.65 5.87
C ILE A 41 -2.26 4.29 6.15
N GLU A 42 -1.83 4.47 7.40
CA GLU A 42 -0.45 4.31 7.86
C GLU A 42 -0.39 3.27 8.97
N HIS A 43 0.62 2.40 8.96
CA HIS A 43 1.01 1.65 10.15
C HIS A 43 2.06 2.47 10.92
N ILE A 44 1.81 2.76 12.20
CA ILE A 44 2.73 3.55 13.04
C ILE A 44 4.05 2.78 13.22
N ILE A 45 3.94 1.49 13.50
CA ILE A 45 5.03 0.53 13.63
C ILE A 45 5.07 -0.33 12.36
N PRO A 46 6.24 -0.45 11.68
CA PRO A 46 6.40 -1.35 10.55
C PRO A 46 6.08 -2.80 10.93
N TRP A 47 5.20 -3.45 10.17
CA TRP A 47 4.72 -4.79 10.50
C TRP A 47 5.51 -5.92 9.80
N ILE A 48 6.06 -5.68 8.61
CA ILE A 48 6.67 -6.74 7.76
C ILE A 48 7.80 -7.50 8.46
N ASP A 49 8.71 -6.81 9.15
CA ASP A 49 9.88 -7.41 9.82
C ASP A 49 9.71 -7.46 11.34
N SER A 50 8.48 -7.32 11.84
CA SER A 50 8.20 -7.37 13.27
C SER A 50 8.12 -8.81 13.78
N GLU A 51 8.24 -9.00 15.10
CA GLU A 51 8.13 -10.34 15.72
C GLU A 51 6.73 -10.95 15.54
N ASP A 52 5.69 -10.12 15.45
CA ASP A 52 4.31 -10.52 15.13
C ASP A 52 3.74 -9.67 13.97
N PRO A 53 4.04 -10.01 12.71
CA PRO A 53 3.57 -9.26 11.56
C PRO A 53 2.05 -9.23 11.42
N ALA A 54 1.37 -10.33 11.76
CA ALA A 54 -0.08 -10.42 11.65
C ALA A 54 -0.76 -9.55 12.72
N GLY A 55 -0.31 -9.64 13.97
CA GLY A 55 -0.80 -8.79 15.05
C GLY A 55 -0.59 -7.32 14.75
N ASN A 56 0.60 -6.93 14.32
CA ASN A 56 0.90 -5.53 13.98
C ASN A 56 0.13 -5.02 12.76
N TYR A 57 -0.17 -5.89 11.80
CA TYR A 57 -0.94 -5.50 10.62
C TYR A 57 -2.40 -5.19 10.95
N PHE A 58 -3.03 -6.00 11.80
CA PHE A 58 -4.45 -5.89 12.15
C PHE A 58 -4.72 -5.09 13.43
N SER A 59 -3.69 -4.69 14.19
CA SER A 59 -3.84 -3.87 15.38
C SER A 59 -4.35 -2.48 15.02
N LEU A 60 -5.59 -2.16 15.41
CA LEU A 60 -6.19 -0.84 15.18
C LEU A 60 -5.42 0.28 15.90
N GLY A 61 -4.78 -0.02 17.03
CA GLY A 61 -3.90 0.93 17.73
C GLY A 61 -2.60 1.23 16.98
N ASN A 62 -2.24 0.38 16.01
CA ASN A 62 -1.11 0.60 15.12
C ASN A 62 -1.51 1.34 13.82
N ILE A 63 -2.78 1.70 13.65
CA ILE A 63 -3.28 2.39 12.46
C ILE A 63 -3.38 3.90 12.72
N ALA A 64 -2.82 4.69 11.81
CA ALA A 64 -2.94 6.13 11.75
C ALA A 64 -3.23 6.61 10.32
N TYR A 65 -3.31 7.93 10.15
CA TYR A 65 -3.53 8.56 8.85
C TYR A 65 -2.43 9.56 8.55
N SER A 66 -1.93 9.53 7.32
CA SER A 66 -0.85 10.40 6.84
C SER A 66 -1.16 10.91 5.43
N HIS A 67 -0.48 11.98 4.98
CA HIS A 67 -0.52 12.29 3.55
C HIS A 67 0.12 11.14 2.77
N LEU A 68 -0.44 10.82 1.61
CA LEU A 68 0.10 9.83 0.69
C LEU A 68 1.58 10.10 0.35
N ILE A 69 1.94 11.37 0.15
CA ILE A 69 3.34 11.75 -0.10
C ILE A 69 4.25 11.45 1.10
N CYS A 70 3.77 11.66 2.33
CA CYS A 70 4.51 11.36 3.54
C CYS A 70 4.71 9.84 3.71
N ASN A 71 3.65 9.06 3.53
CA ASN A 71 3.69 7.60 3.58
C ASN A 71 4.66 7.03 2.53
N VAL A 72 4.53 7.46 1.28
CA VAL A 72 5.41 7.01 0.19
C VAL A 72 6.87 7.40 0.44
N SER A 73 7.11 8.54 1.08
CA SER A 73 8.48 8.97 1.42
C SER A 73 9.12 8.12 2.51
N ASP A 74 8.31 7.51 3.38
CA ASP A 74 8.76 6.59 4.45
C ASP A 74 9.03 5.17 3.93
N ALA A 75 8.58 4.87 2.71
CA ALA A 75 8.86 3.58 2.08
C ALA A 75 10.36 3.39 1.86
N ARG A 76 10.87 2.22 2.29
CA ARG A 76 12.27 1.82 2.05
C ARG A 76 12.53 1.82 0.53
N ARG A 77 13.43 2.69 0.07
CA ARG A 77 13.75 2.85 -1.35
C ARG A 77 14.40 1.59 -1.93
N ASN A 78 14.30 1.48 -3.25
CA ASN A 78 14.70 0.30 -4.04
C ASN A 78 16.09 -0.25 -3.71
N LYS A 79 16.19 -1.57 -3.88
CA LYS A 79 17.43 -2.33 -3.88
C LYS A 79 18.46 -1.67 -4.81
N ILE A 80 19.60 -1.26 -4.26
CA ILE A 80 20.76 -0.85 -5.06
C ILE A 80 21.36 -2.12 -5.65
N TYR A 81 21.43 -2.19 -6.97
CA TYR A 81 22.07 -3.29 -7.67
C TYR A 81 23.54 -2.93 -7.89
N GLU A 82 24.46 -3.74 -7.38
CA GLU A 82 25.90 -3.54 -7.61
C GLU A 82 26.27 -3.67 -9.09
N LYS A 83 25.61 -4.60 -9.80
CA LYS A 83 25.84 -4.86 -11.21
C LYS A 83 24.70 -4.34 -12.07
N LYS A 84 25.04 -3.63 -13.15
CA LYS A 84 24.07 -3.15 -14.16
C LYS A 84 23.26 -4.28 -14.78
N SER A 85 23.83 -5.46 -14.95
CA SER A 85 23.13 -6.65 -15.48
C SER A 85 22.00 -7.12 -14.57
N ASP A 86 22.17 -7.03 -13.25
CA ASP A 86 21.12 -7.42 -12.29
C ASP A 86 19.97 -6.43 -12.29
N ALA A 87 20.28 -5.13 -12.42
CA ALA A 87 19.27 -4.09 -12.61
C ALA A 87 18.48 -4.30 -13.90
N ALA A 88 19.17 -4.60 -15.02
CA ALA A 88 18.53 -4.87 -16.31
C ALA A 88 17.60 -6.09 -16.23
N ARG A 89 18.07 -7.20 -15.63
CA ARG A 89 17.27 -8.41 -15.42
C ARG A 89 16.03 -8.16 -14.56
N ALA A 90 16.14 -7.34 -13.52
CA ALA A 90 15.01 -6.96 -12.68
C ALA A 90 14.00 -6.10 -13.44
N TRP A 91 14.50 -5.15 -14.25
CA TRP A 91 13.67 -4.29 -15.10
C TRP A 91 12.93 -5.12 -16.16
N ASP A 92 13.62 -6.02 -16.87
CA ASP A 92 13.01 -6.94 -17.83
C ASP A 92 11.93 -7.79 -17.19
N LYS A 93 12.18 -8.27 -15.96
CA LYS A 93 11.18 -9.05 -15.22
C LYS A 93 9.92 -8.23 -14.90
N LYS A 94 10.09 -6.97 -14.53
CA LYS A 94 8.99 -6.07 -14.14
C LYS A 94 8.19 -5.59 -15.35
N ASN A 95 8.85 -5.36 -16.48
CA ASN A 95 8.24 -4.85 -17.71
C ASN A 95 7.91 -5.93 -18.74
N ARG A 96 7.84 -7.20 -18.31
CA ARG A 96 7.40 -8.27 -19.23
C ARG A 96 5.99 -7.96 -19.72
N VAL A 97 5.80 -8.16 -21.02
CA VAL A 97 4.48 -8.09 -21.65
C VAL A 97 3.54 -9.09 -20.96
N TYR A 98 2.32 -8.64 -20.68
CA TYR A 98 1.29 -9.48 -20.08
C TYR A 98 0.98 -10.67 -20.99
N ASP A 99 1.06 -11.87 -20.43
CA ASP A 99 0.75 -13.13 -21.11
C ASP A 99 -0.34 -13.88 -20.33
N PRO A 100 -1.57 -13.97 -20.85
CA PRO A 100 -2.70 -14.60 -20.17
C PRO A 100 -2.52 -16.12 -20.00
N VAL A 101 -1.84 -16.80 -20.92
CA VAL A 101 -1.61 -18.26 -20.84
C VAL A 101 -0.66 -18.56 -19.69
N ARG A 102 0.43 -17.78 -19.59
CA ARG A 102 1.40 -17.89 -18.49
C ARG A 102 0.77 -17.51 -17.15
N ARG A 103 -0.06 -16.46 -17.12
CA ARG A 103 -0.81 -16.06 -15.92
C ARG A 103 -1.72 -17.18 -15.44
N ALA A 104 -2.47 -17.81 -16.34
CA ALA A 104 -3.34 -18.94 -16.02
C ALA A 104 -2.56 -20.17 -15.53
N ALA A 105 -1.37 -20.44 -16.09
CA ALA A 105 -0.50 -21.53 -15.65
C ALA A 105 -0.04 -21.37 -14.19
N GLN A 106 0.20 -20.14 -13.71
CA GLN A 106 0.59 -19.86 -12.33
C GLN A 106 -0.47 -20.30 -11.30
N TYR A 107 -1.75 -20.30 -11.67
CA TYR A 107 -2.86 -20.66 -10.81
C TYR A 107 -3.32 -22.12 -10.97
N ARG A 108 -2.65 -22.92 -11.80
CA ARG A 108 -2.91 -24.36 -11.85
C ARG A 108 -2.41 -24.96 -10.54
N ARG A 109 -3.33 -25.22 -9.60
CA ARG A 109 -3.05 -25.98 -8.38
C ARG A 109 -2.40 -27.31 -8.78
N THR A 110 -1.17 -27.53 -8.35
CA THR A 110 -0.62 -28.88 -8.29
C THR A 110 -1.46 -29.67 -7.30
N VAL A 111 -2.22 -30.65 -7.80
CA VAL A 111 -2.85 -31.66 -6.97
C VAL A 111 -1.70 -32.43 -6.32
N LYS A 112 -1.57 -32.32 -4.99
CA LYS A 112 -0.66 -33.15 -4.20
C LYS A 112 -1.22 -34.55 -4.10
#